data_AF-A0A354ER12-F1
#
_entry.id   AF-A0A354ER12-F1
#
_cell.length_a   1.000
_cell.length_b   1.000
_cell.length_c   1.000
_cell.angle_alpha   90.00
_cell.angle_beta   90.00
_cell.angle_gamma   90.00
#
_symmetry.space_group_name_H-M   'P 1'
#
loop_
_entity.id
_entity.type
_entity.pdbx_description
1 polymer ?
#
loop_
_entity_poly.entity_id
_entity_poly.type
_entity_poly.pdbx_seq_one_letter_code
_entity_poly.pdbx_strand_id
1 'polypeptide(L)'
;LNETLFRSLPHARAVLEAWRRDYNERRPHSKLGWLTPQAYAEALTGQIGRSAALVGGCADRPLANPDNPSSDQPRTLVMAG
;
A
#
# COMPACT_ATOMS: atom_id res chain seq x y z
N LEU A 1 -8.98 16.13 11.84
CA LEU A 1 -9.70 14.91 12.24
C LEU A 1 -10.83 14.72 11.23
N ASN A 2 -10.88 13.61 10.49
CA ASN A 2 -11.94 13.36 9.50
C ASN A 2 -12.87 12.28 10.04
N GLU A 3 -13.97 12.70 10.65
CA GLU A 3 -14.97 11.80 11.22
C GLU A 3 -15.95 11.38 10.12
N THR A 4 -16.19 10.07 9.99
CA THR A 4 -17.16 9.53 9.03
C THR A 4 -18.28 8.86 9.80
N LEU A 5 -19.49 9.41 9.75
CA LEU A 5 -20.66 8.82 10.41
C LEU A 5 -21.33 7.80 9.50
N PHE A 6 -21.51 6.58 9.99
CA PHE A 6 -22.23 5.53 9.27
C PHE A 6 -23.69 5.46 9.70
N ARG A 7 -24.59 5.64 8.73
CA ARG A 7 -26.04 5.58 8.91
C ARG A 7 -26.59 4.17 9.12
N SER A 8 -25.86 3.14 8.67
CA SER A 8 -26.23 1.72 8.81
C SER A 8 -25.06 0.81 8.44
N LEU A 9 -25.13 -0.49 8.80
CA LEU A 9 -24.12 -1.48 8.42
C LEU A 9 -23.94 -1.64 6.89
N PRO A 10 -25.01 -1.73 6.07
CA PRO A 10 -24.86 -1.74 4.61
C PRO A 10 -24.14 -0.49 4.08
N HIS A 11 -24.44 0.68 4.65
CA HIS A 11 -23.78 1.93 4.26
C HIS A 11 -22.29 1.92 4.61
N ALA A 12 -21.93 1.47 5.82
CA ALA A 12 -20.53 1.33 6.23
C ALA A 12 -19.75 0.41 5.30
N ARG A 13 -20.31 -0.76 4.94
CA ARG A 13 -19.68 -1.71 4.02
C ARG A 13 -19.43 -1.09 2.64
N ALA A 14 -20.41 -0.36 2.11
CA ALA A 14 -20.25 0.30 0.81
C ALA A 14 -19.15 1.37 0.83
N VAL A 15 -19.11 2.20 1.88
CA VAL A 15 -18.08 3.25 2.03
C VAL A 15 -16.69 2.64 2.18
N LEU A 16 -16.55 1.61 3.02
CA LEU A 16 -15.27 0.92 3.22
C LEU A 16 -14.79 0.22 1.95
N GLU A 17 -15.68 -0.41 1.19
CA GLU A 17 -15.33 -1.06 -0.07
C GLU A 17 -14.86 -0.03 -1.10
N ALA A 18 -15.54 1.12 -1.20
CA ALA A 18 -15.10 2.21 -2.07
C ALA A 18 -13.72 2.73 -1.66
N TRP A 19 -13.49 2.91 -0.36
CA TRP A 19 -12.21 3.38 0.17
C TRP A 19 -11.08 2.36 -0.06
N ARG A 20 -11.35 1.07 0.15
CA ARG A 20 -10.42 -0.02 -0.11
C ARG A 20 -9.96 -0.01 -1.57
N ARG A 21 -10.88 0.12 -2.53
CA ARG A 21 -10.54 0.20 -3.95
C ARG A 21 -9.72 1.44 -4.28
N ASP A 22 -10.13 2.61 -3.77
CA ASP A 22 -9.37 3.84 -3.99
C ASP A 22 -7.92 3.73 -3.50
N TYR A 23 -7.74 3.19 -2.29
CA TYR A 23 -6.42 3.00 -1.69
C TYR A 23 -5.56 1.98 -2.44
N ASN A 24 -6.15 0.84 -2.81
CA ASN A 24 -5.40 -0.27 -3.42
C ASN A 24 -5.14 -0.08 -4.91
N GLU A 25 -6.00 0.65 -5.62
CA GLU A 25 -5.99 0.69 -7.09
C GLU A 25 -5.58 2.05 -7.64
N ARG A 26 -5.81 3.15 -6.91
CA ARG A 26 -5.65 4.51 -7.45
C ARG A 26 -4.54 5.32 -6.80
N ARG A 27 -4.22 5.05 -5.54
CA ARG A 27 -3.25 5.84 -4.79
C ARG A 27 -1.84 5.25 -4.90
N PRO A 28 -0.88 5.97 -5.50
CA PRO A 28 0.52 5.58 -5.44
C PRO A 28 1.10 5.87 -4.05
N HIS A 29 1.89 4.93 -3.52
CA HIS A 29 2.50 5.05 -2.19
C HIS A 29 4.02 5.15 -2.30
N SER A 30 4.62 6.13 -1.62
CA SER A 30 6.07 6.37 -1.67
C SER A 30 6.90 5.18 -1.22
N LYS A 31 6.44 4.43 -0.20
CA LYS A 31 7.11 3.19 0.25
C LYS A 31 7.11 2.07 -0.79
N LEU A 32 6.18 2.10 -1.74
CA LEU A 32 6.08 1.14 -2.85
C LEU A 32 6.73 1.69 -4.12
N GLY A 33 7.62 2.68 -4.01
CA GLY A 33 8.25 3.32 -5.18
C GLY A 33 7.26 4.11 -6.03
N TRP A 34 6.24 4.70 -5.40
CA TRP A 34 5.13 5.39 -6.08
C TRP A 34 4.24 4.47 -6.92
N LEU A 35 4.21 3.17 -6.63
CA LEU A 35 3.22 2.23 -7.18
C LEU A 35 1.97 2.15 -6.31
N THR A 36 0.86 1.75 -6.92
CA THR A 36 -0.34 1.35 -6.18
C THR A 36 -0.09 -0.03 -5.54
N PRO A 37 -0.76 -0.36 -4.42
CA PRO A 37 -0.59 -1.67 -3.78
C PRO A 37 -0.91 -2.83 -4.73
N GLN A 38 -1.91 -2.67 -5.61
CA GLN A 38 -2.21 -3.66 -6.64
C GLN A 38 -1.06 -3.82 -7.63
N ALA A 39 -0.56 -2.72 -8.22
CA ALA A 39 0.54 -2.79 -9.18
C ALA A 39 1.81 -3.38 -8.56
N TYR A 40 2.07 -3.08 -7.28
CA TYR A 40 3.18 -3.68 -6.54
C TYR A 40 3.01 -5.19 -6.35
N ALA A 41 1.81 -5.66 -6.01
CA ALA A 41 1.52 -7.09 -5.90
C ALA A 41 1.63 -7.84 -7.24
N GLU A 42 1.17 -7.22 -8.33
CA GLU A 42 1.32 -7.74 -9.70
C GLU A 42 2.80 -7.83 -10.09
N ALA A 43 3.59 -6.79 -9.83
CA ALA A 43 5.04 -6.79 -10.08
C ALA A 43 5.76 -7.90 -9.27
N LEU A 44 5.37 -8.08 -8.00
CA LEU A 44 5.92 -9.14 -7.15
C LEU A 44 5.61 -10.54 -7.68
N THR A 45 4.41 -10.74 -8.24
CA THR A 45 3.96 -12.02 -8.80
C THR A 45 4.56 -12.29 -10.20
N GLY A 46 4.88 -11.23 -10.96
CA GLY A 46 5.42 -11.32 -12.32
C GLY A 46 6.95 -11.35 -12.41
N GLN A 47 7.68 -10.63 -11.55
CA GLN A 47 9.15 -10.61 -11.54
C GLN A 47 9.76 -11.78 -10.78
N ILE A 48 9.04 -12.30 -9.81
CA ILE A 48 9.44 -13.43 -8.99
C ILE A 48 8.25 -14.37 -9.10
N GLY A 49 8.40 -15.62 -9.53
CA GLY A 49 7.32 -16.61 -9.50
C GLY A 49 6.83 -16.97 -8.07
N ARG A 50 6.92 -16.04 -7.12
CA ARG A 50 6.42 -16.12 -5.75
C ARG A 50 5.05 -15.46 -5.70
N SER A 51 4.02 -16.30 -5.75
CA SER A 51 2.66 -15.92 -5.35
C SER A 51 2.69 -15.26 -3.97
N ALA A 52 2.12 -14.05 -3.84
CA ALA A 52 2.10 -13.29 -2.58
C ALA A 52 1.40 -14.04 -1.43
N ALA A 53 0.54 -15.01 -1.76
CA ALA A 53 0.05 -16.02 -0.85
C ALA A 53 0.09 -17.37 -1.58
N LEU A 54 0.84 -18.34 -1.05
CA LEU A 54 0.72 -19.73 -1.50
C LEU A 54 -0.53 -20.31 -0.84
N VAL A 55 -1.50 -20.79 -1.63
CA VAL A 55 -2.68 -21.51 -1.13
C VAL A 55 -2.20 -22.76 -0.39
N GLY A 56 -2.35 -22.75 0.95
CA GLY A 56 -2.01 -23.86 1.85
C GLY A 56 -0.82 -23.65 2.81
N GLY A 57 -0.16 -22.49 2.83
CA GLY A 57 1.01 -22.26 3.70
C GLY A 57 0.71 -21.44 4.97
N CYS A 58 1.31 -21.80 6.11
CA CYS A 58 1.47 -20.93 7.27
C CYS A 58 2.74 -20.06 7.04
N ALA A 59 2.57 -18.84 6.53
CA ALA A 59 3.59 -18.12 5.77
C ALA A 59 4.96 -17.88 6.46
N ASP A 60 6.04 -18.03 5.69
CA ASP A 60 7.28 -17.24 5.74
C ASP A 60 7.78 -17.08 4.28
N ARG A 61 8.26 -15.94 3.74
CA ARG A 61 9.00 -14.80 4.30
C ARG A 61 8.97 -13.62 3.29
N PRO A 62 8.78 -12.34 3.68
CA PRO A 62 9.14 -11.22 2.83
C PRO A 62 10.63 -10.92 3.02
N LEU A 63 11.44 -11.20 1.99
CA LEU A 63 12.82 -10.73 1.92
C LEU A 63 12.77 -9.31 1.36
N ALA A 64 12.81 -8.30 2.22
CA ALA A 64 13.18 -6.97 1.76
C ALA A 64 14.53 -7.09 1.03
N ASN A 65 14.58 -6.71 -0.26
CA ASN A 65 15.85 -6.59 -0.96
C ASN A 65 16.54 -5.31 -0.45
N PRO A 66 17.80 -5.36 0.02
CA PRO A 66 18.45 -4.26 0.74
C PRO A 66 18.78 -3.02 -0.11
N ASP A 67 18.60 -3.08 -1.43
CA ASP A 67 19.05 -2.01 -2.34
C ASP A 67 18.06 -0.84 -2.51
N ASN A 68 16.96 -0.80 -1.76
CA ASN A 68 16.14 0.40 -1.70
C ASN A 68 16.54 1.22 -0.45
N PRO A 69 17.43 2.23 -0.57
CA PRO A 69 17.63 3.14 0.54
C PRO A 69 16.28 3.76 0.85
N SER A 70 15.83 3.59 2.10
CA SER A 70 14.71 4.35 2.65
C SER A 70 14.86 5.79 2.20
N SER A 71 13.98 6.26 1.32
CA SER A 71 13.92 7.68 0.96
C SER A 71 13.25 8.43 2.12
N ASP A 72 13.83 8.32 3.31
CA ASP A 72 13.69 9.30 4.37
C ASP A 72 14.54 10.50 3.96
N GLN A 73 14.03 11.31 3.04
CA GLN A 73 14.55 12.66 2.90
C GLN A 73 13.87 13.53 3.97
N PRO A 74 14.57 13.94 5.04
CA PRO A 74 14.18 15.16 5.74
C PRO A 74 14.46 16.30 4.77
N ARG A 75 13.44 16.74 4.00
CA ARG A 75 13.50 18.05 3.34
C ARG A 75 13.56 19.08 4.46
N THR A 76 14.79 19.44 4.77
CA THR A 76 15.29 20.50 5.61
C THR A 76 14.50 21.76 5.32
N LEU A 77 13.88 22.31 6.37
CA LEU A 77 13.23 23.60 6.34
C LEU A 77 14.34 24.65 6.19
N VAL A 78 14.54 25.13 4.97
CA VAL A 78 15.40 26.29 4.70
C VAL A 78 14.73 27.51 5.34
N MET A 79 15.37 28.04 6.39
CA MET A 79 15.13 29.40 6.85
C MET A 79 15.53 30.35 5.71
N ALA A 80 14.54 31.02 5.12
CA ALA A 80 14.79 32.24 4.36
C ALA A 80 14.90 33.40 5.36
N GLY A 81 15.87 34.29 5.11
CA GLY A 81 16.36 35.33 6.02
C GLY A 81 15.42 36.49 6.30
#